data_AF-A0A536XHN8-F1
#
_entry.id   AF-A0A536XHN8-F1
#
_cell.length_a   1.000
_cell.length_b   1.000
_cell.length_c   1.000
_cell.angle_alpha   90.00
_cell.angle_beta   90.00
_cell.angle_gamma   90.00
#
_symmetry.space_group_name_H-M   'P 1'
#
loop_
_entity.id
_entity.type
_entity.pdbx_description
1 polymer ?
#
loop_
_entity_poly.entity_id
_entity_poly.type
_entity_poly.pdbx_seq_one_letter_code
_entity_poly.pdbx_strand_id
1 'polypeptide(L)'
;MPEPFVHAHASHCESGVMSSLLRHHGLPMSEAMAFGLASALSFAYLPFIRINGLPLVSYRMPPRAIIRGLARSLGLDIRFETFRSPSAGMERLDALLDAGKLVGLQTSVFWLPYFPPDLRFHFNAHNLLVYGRELDDYL
;
A
#
# COMPACT_ATOMS: atom_id res chain seq x y z
N MET A 1 -18.46 -10.70 -15.75
CA MET A 1 -17.06 -10.95 -15.37
C MET A 1 -16.55 -9.66 -14.76
N PRO A 2 -15.90 -9.67 -13.58
CA PRO A 2 -15.27 -8.46 -13.07
C PRO A 2 -14.30 -7.92 -14.12
N GLU A 3 -14.22 -6.60 -14.28
CA GLU A 3 -13.29 -5.99 -15.25
C GLU A 3 -11.85 -6.39 -14.91
N PRO A 4 -11.01 -6.68 -15.93
CA PRO A 4 -9.63 -7.05 -15.70
C PRO A 4 -8.88 -5.94 -14.98
N PHE A 5 -8.02 -6.30 -14.02
CA PHE A 5 -7.17 -5.32 -13.36
C PHE A 5 -6.23 -4.66 -14.37
N VAL A 6 -6.24 -3.34 -14.44
CA VAL A 6 -5.35 -2.56 -15.30
C VAL A 6 -4.24 -1.99 -14.43
N HIS A 7 -3.02 -2.52 -14.55
CA HIS A 7 -1.87 -2.03 -13.80
C HIS A 7 -1.48 -0.59 -14.21
N ALA A 8 -1.02 0.20 -13.23
CA ALA A 8 -0.46 1.53 -13.47
C ALA A 8 0.77 1.73 -12.58
N HIS A 9 1.84 2.29 -13.15
CA HIS A 9 3.03 2.63 -12.38
C HIS A 9 2.74 3.76 -11.40
N ALA A 10 3.32 3.63 -10.20
CA ALA A 10 3.28 4.63 -9.15
C ALA A 10 4.68 4.78 -8.54
N SER A 11 5.00 5.97 -8.05
CA SER A 11 6.28 6.25 -7.41
C SER A 11 6.33 5.84 -5.94
N HIS A 12 5.17 5.73 -5.27
CA HIS A 12 5.10 5.36 -3.87
C HIS A 12 4.09 4.24 -3.62
N CYS A 13 4.51 3.27 -2.80
CA CYS A 13 3.72 2.09 -2.49
C CYS A 13 2.32 2.39 -1.95
N GLU A 14 2.19 3.26 -0.94
CA GLU A 14 0.90 3.51 -0.27
C GLU A 14 -0.10 4.25 -1.17
N SER A 15 0.31 5.34 -1.82
CA SER A 15 -0.55 6.08 -2.75
C SER A 15 -0.85 5.29 -4.01
N GLY A 16 0.11 4.52 -4.53
CA GLY A 16 -0.07 3.68 -5.72
C GLY A 16 -1.11 2.58 -5.52
N VAL A 17 -1.04 1.87 -4.39
CA VAL A 17 -2.04 0.87 -3.97
C VAL A 17 -3.43 1.50 -3.90
N MET A 18 -3.55 2.63 -3.21
CA MET A 18 -4.85 3.31 -3.04
C MET A 18 -5.41 3.84 -4.37
N SER A 19 -4.59 4.48 -5.21
CA SER A 19 -5.06 4.96 -6.51
C SER A 19 -5.51 3.83 -7.42
N SER A 20 -4.82 2.69 -7.37
CA SER A 20 -5.18 1.52 -8.18
C SER A 20 -6.44 0.81 -7.68
N LEU A 21 -6.62 0.66 -6.36
CA LEU A 21 -7.87 0.15 -5.77
C LEU A 21 -9.07 1.00 -6.17
N LEU A 22 -8.97 2.31 -5.99
CA LEU A 22 -10.07 3.23 -6.28
C LEU A 22 -10.42 3.22 -7.76
N ARG A 23 -9.41 3.22 -8.64
CA ARG A 23 -9.61 3.10 -10.08
C ARG A 23 -10.25 1.78 -10.48
N HIS A 24 -9.84 0.65 -9.89
CA HIS A 24 -10.45 -0.65 -10.13
C HIS A 24 -11.92 -0.70 -9.68
N HIS A 25 -12.29 0.05 -8.63
CA HIS A 25 -13.67 0.20 -8.19
C HIS A 25 -14.46 1.30 -8.92
N GLY A 26 -13.95 1.80 -10.05
CA GLY A 26 -14.67 2.74 -10.92
C GLY A 26 -14.53 4.21 -10.54
N LEU A 27 -13.68 4.57 -9.57
CA LEU A 27 -13.36 5.96 -9.25
C LEU A 27 -12.05 6.37 -9.93
N PRO A 28 -12.07 7.22 -10.99
CA PRO A 28 -10.85 7.68 -11.63
C PRO A 28 -9.93 8.37 -10.63
N MET A 29 -8.79 7.75 -10.34
CA MET A 29 -7.87 8.20 -9.30
C MET A 29 -6.42 8.15 -9.81
N SER A 30 -5.73 9.28 -9.79
CA SER A 30 -4.28 9.35 -10.02
C SER A 30 -3.54 9.29 -8.69
N GLU A 31 -2.26 8.93 -8.71
CA GLU A 31 -1.42 8.92 -7.50
C GLU A 31 -1.36 10.31 -6.84
N ALA A 32 -1.25 11.38 -7.63
CA ALA A 32 -1.23 12.74 -7.14
C ALA A 32 -2.55 13.15 -6.46
N MET A 33 -3.70 12.74 -7.01
CA MET A 33 -5.00 12.97 -6.38
C MET A 33 -5.12 12.18 -5.07
N ALA A 34 -4.69 10.92 -5.05
CA ALA A 34 -4.68 10.10 -3.85
C ALA A 34 -3.85 10.76 -2.73
N PHE A 35 -2.67 11.29 -3.08
CA PHE A 35 -1.80 11.99 -2.15
C PHE A 35 -2.39 13.33 -1.65
N GLY A 36 -2.99 14.11 -2.55
CA GLY A 36 -3.62 15.39 -2.22
C GLY A 36 -4.84 15.23 -1.32
N LEU A 37 -5.77 14.33 -1.67
CA LEU A 37 -6.98 14.05 -0.90
C LEU A 37 -6.69 13.45 0.47
N ALA A 38 -5.57 12.75 0.62
CA ALA A 38 -5.10 12.28 1.92
C ALA A 38 -4.56 13.39 2.83
N SER A 39 -4.37 14.62 2.33
CA SER A 39 -3.63 15.70 2.99
C SER A 39 -2.23 15.24 3.42
N ALA A 40 -1.54 14.49 2.55
CA ALA A 40 -0.28 13.82 2.88
C ALA A 40 0.97 14.68 2.71
N LEU A 41 0.85 15.84 2.05
CA LEU A 41 1.94 16.82 1.94
C LEU A 41 2.06 17.60 3.26
N SER A 42 3.24 17.56 3.89
CA SER A 42 3.47 18.26 5.16
C SER A 42 4.94 18.63 5.30
N PHE A 43 5.28 19.76 5.90
CA PHE A 43 6.66 20.08 6.23
C PHE A 43 6.88 20.05 7.74
N ALA A 44 7.91 19.33 8.19
CA ALA A 44 8.34 19.32 9.58
C ALA A 44 9.86 19.41 9.67
N TYR A 45 10.35 20.33 10.50
CA TYR A 45 11.76 20.48 10.84
C TYR A 45 11.91 20.31 12.35
N LEU A 46 12.59 19.24 12.78
CA LEU A 46 12.72 18.84 14.18
C LEU A 46 14.21 18.78 14.56
N PRO A 47 14.84 19.92 14.91
CA PRO A 47 16.29 20.02 15.10
C PRO A 47 16.83 19.25 16.31
N PHE A 48 15.95 18.94 17.26
CA PHE A 48 16.27 18.17 18.47
C PHE A 48 16.17 16.65 18.28
N ILE A 49 15.60 16.17 17.17
CA ILE A 49 15.57 14.75 16.82
C ILE A 49 16.66 14.48 15.78
N ARG A 50 17.61 13.60 16.10
CA ARG A 50 18.71 13.24 15.19
C ARG A 50 18.53 11.83 14.63
N ILE A 51 18.52 11.72 13.31
CA ILE A 51 18.61 10.45 12.57
C ILE A 51 19.93 10.45 11.83
N ASN A 52 20.77 9.43 12.06
CA ASN A 52 22.12 9.35 11.48
C ASN A 52 22.96 10.62 11.70
N GLY A 53 22.81 11.25 12.87
CA GLY A 53 23.52 12.48 13.22
C GLY A 53 22.94 13.78 12.64
N LEU A 54 21.94 13.71 11.76
CA LEU A 54 21.31 14.88 11.12
C LEU A 54 19.94 15.20 11.72
N PRO A 55 19.53 16.49 11.77
CA PRO A 55 18.17 16.89 12.11
C PRO A 55 17.12 16.17 11.28
N LEU A 56 16.02 15.76 11.92
CA LEU A 56 14.89 15.20 11.21
C LEU A 56 14.19 16.31 10.39
N VAL A 57 14.14 16.11 9.08
CA VAL A 57 13.36 16.90 8.13
C VAL A 57 12.37 15.97 7.43
N SER A 58 11.08 16.29 7.45
CA SER A 58 10.04 15.55 6.74
C SER A 58 9.27 16.46 5.79
N TYR A 59 8.94 15.92 4.61
CA TYR A 59 8.15 16.57 3.56
C TYR A 59 6.81 15.87 3.32
N ARG A 60 6.47 14.88 4.17
CA ARG A 60 5.23 14.12 4.06
C ARG A 60 4.76 13.59 5.40
N MET A 61 3.48 13.27 5.46
CA MET A 61 2.86 12.58 6.58
C MET A 61 3.47 11.18 6.75
N PRO A 62 3.48 10.63 7.98
CA PRO A 62 4.04 9.31 8.26
C PRO A 62 3.32 8.20 7.47
N PRO A 63 3.96 7.02 7.31
CA PRO A 63 3.32 5.86 6.69
C PRO A 63 1.96 5.52 7.33
N ARG A 64 1.04 4.93 6.54
CA ARG A 64 -0.37 4.66 6.90
C ARG A 64 -1.26 5.91 6.99
N ALA A 65 -0.69 7.12 6.92
CA ALA A 65 -1.50 8.34 6.93
C ALA A 65 -2.26 8.53 5.62
N ILE A 66 -1.75 8.02 4.49
CA ILE A 66 -2.39 8.20 3.18
C ILE A 66 -3.68 7.38 3.13
N ILE A 67 -3.62 6.09 3.49
CA ILE A 67 -4.80 5.22 3.46
C ILE A 67 -5.89 5.78 4.39
N ARG A 68 -5.54 6.17 5.63
CA ARG A 68 -6.49 6.75 6.58
C ARG A 68 -7.02 8.12 6.15
N GLY A 69 -6.17 8.93 5.54
CA GLY A 69 -6.54 10.24 4.98
C GLY A 69 -7.59 10.07 3.91
N LEU A 70 -7.33 9.21 2.93
CA LEU A 70 -8.27 8.90 1.85
C LEU A 70 -9.57 8.29 2.35
N ALA A 71 -9.49 7.34 3.28
CA ALA A 71 -10.69 6.73 3.87
C ALA A 71 -11.63 7.78 4.45
N ARG A 72 -11.09 8.77 5.19
CA ARG A 72 -11.88 9.87 5.73
C ARG A 72 -12.39 10.81 4.63
N SER A 73 -11.54 11.24 3.72
CA SER A 73 -11.88 12.25 2.70
C SER A 73 -12.91 11.74 1.69
N LEU A 74 -12.93 10.44 1.43
CA LEU A 74 -13.84 9.82 0.45
C LEU A 74 -14.95 8.97 1.11
N GLY A 75 -14.99 8.90 2.44
CA GLY A 75 -15.97 8.08 3.17
C GLY A 75 -15.88 6.59 2.87
N LEU A 76 -14.65 6.07 2.67
CA LEU A 76 -14.43 4.67 2.32
C LEU A 76 -14.53 3.77 3.55
N ASP A 77 -15.21 2.65 3.40
CA ASP A 77 -15.13 1.55 4.36
C ASP A 77 -13.93 0.65 4.02
N ILE A 78 -12.83 0.79 4.77
CA ILE A 78 -11.61 0.01 4.59
C ILE A 78 -11.47 -0.99 5.74
N ARG A 79 -11.52 -2.27 5.39
CA ARG A 79 -11.28 -3.37 6.34
C ARG A 79 -9.80 -3.73 6.38
N PHE A 80 -9.20 -3.65 7.57
CA PHE A 80 -7.86 -4.15 7.84
C PHE A 80 -7.94 -5.48 8.59
N GLU A 81 -7.19 -6.47 8.12
CA GLU A 81 -7.07 -7.77 8.78
C GLU A 81 -5.60 -8.05 9.07
N THR A 82 -5.30 -8.54 10.27
CA THR A 82 -3.94 -8.91 10.69
C THR A 82 -3.96 -10.30 11.27
N PHE A 83 -3.06 -11.15 10.79
CA PHE A 83 -3.03 -12.57 11.11
C PHE A 83 -1.83 -12.89 11.99
N ARG A 84 -2.02 -13.82 12.94
CA ARG A 84 -0.96 -14.31 13.83
C ARG A 84 -0.20 -15.49 13.23
N SER A 85 -0.80 -16.19 12.27
CA SER A 85 -0.22 -17.33 11.57
C SER A 85 -0.15 -17.04 10.06
N PRO A 86 0.97 -17.37 9.38
CA PRO A 86 1.07 -17.24 7.93
C PRO A 86 -0.05 -17.95 7.18
N SER A 87 -0.40 -19.19 7.57
CA SER A 87 -1.45 -19.99 6.92
C SER A 87 -2.79 -19.27 6.89
N ALA A 88 -3.27 -18.75 8.04
CA ALA A 88 -4.53 -18.01 8.09
C ALA A 88 -4.54 -16.75 7.20
N GLY A 89 -3.39 -16.08 7.04
CA GLY A 89 -3.26 -14.93 6.15
C GLY A 89 -3.36 -15.33 4.67
N MET A 90 -2.70 -16.43 4.31
CA MET A 90 -2.77 -16.99 2.95
C MET A 90 -4.18 -17.49 2.62
N GLU A 91 -4.80 -18.26 3.51
CA GLU A 91 -6.18 -18.74 3.35
C GLU A 91 -7.17 -17.58 3.18
N ARG A 92 -6.97 -16.47 3.92
CA ARG A 92 -7.81 -15.28 3.76
C ARG A 92 -7.59 -14.59 2.42
N LEU A 93 -6.34 -14.47 1.99
CA LEU A 93 -6.00 -13.88 0.70
C LEU A 93 -6.63 -14.69 -0.43
N ASP A 94 -6.45 -16.01 -0.43
CA ASP A 94 -7.05 -16.91 -1.41
C ASP A 94 -8.57 -16.77 -1.45
N ALA A 95 -9.24 -16.80 -0.30
CA ALA A 95 -10.69 -16.64 -0.24
C ALA A 95 -11.18 -15.29 -0.81
N LEU A 96 -10.40 -14.21 -0.69
CA LEU A 96 -10.72 -12.90 -1.27
C LEU A 96 -10.50 -12.89 -2.78
N LEU A 97 -9.40 -13.48 -3.26
CA LEU A 97 -9.09 -13.58 -4.69
C LEU A 97 -10.11 -14.47 -5.41
N ASP A 98 -10.49 -15.60 -4.83
CA ASP A 98 -11.53 -16.50 -5.35
C ASP A 98 -12.90 -15.81 -5.43
N ALA A 99 -13.15 -14.83 -4.55
CA ALA A 99 -14.32 -13.96 -4.59
C ALA A 99 -14.20 -12.79 -5.58
N GLY A 100 -13.14 -12.76 -6.40
CA GLY A 100 -12.86 -11.73 -7.39
C GLY A 100 -12.52 -10.37 -6.80
N LYS A 101 -11.94 -10.32 -5.59
CA LYS A 101 -11.55 -9.07 -4.92
C LYS A 101 -10.09 -8.75 -5.22
N LEU A 102 -9.84 -7.48 -5.55
CA LEU A 102 -8.50 -6.90 -5.52
C LEU A 102 -8.09 -6.64 -4.06
N VAL A 103 -6.92 -7.13 -3.64
CA VAL A 103 -6.50 -7.10 -2.22
C VAL A 103 -5.26 -6.25 -2.04
N GLY A 104 -5.33 -5.26 -1.14
CA GLY A 104 -4.17 -4.51 -0.67
C GLY A 104 -3.45 -5.24 0.46
N LEU A 105 -2.13 -5.39 0.35
CA LEU A 105 -1.29 -6.02 1.36
C LEU A 105 -0.26 -5.05 1.93
N GLN A 106 0.05 -5.21 3.21
CA GLN A 106 1.20 -4.60 3.85
C GLN A 106 2.22 -5.69 4.20
N THR A 107 3.44 -5.55 3.70
CA THR A 107 4.49 -6.56 3.80
C THR A 107 5.87 -5.93 4.03
N SER A 108 6.88 -6.81 4.15
CA SER A 108 8.29 -6.44 4.23
C SER A 108 8.94 -6.50 2.85
N VAL A 109 9.71 -5.48 2.49
CA VAL A 109 10.55 -5.53 1.27
C VAL A 109 11.60 -6.64 1.32
N PHE A 110 11.98 -7.08 2.52
CA PHE A 110 12.96 -8.14 2.74
C PHE A 110 12.60 -9.45 2.01
N TRP A 111 11.31 -9.79 1.98
CA TRP A 111 10.83 -11.06 1.43
C TRP A 111 10.46 -10.98 -0.06
N LEU A 112 10.62 -9.83 -0.71
CA LEU A 112 10.18 -9.62 -2.08
C LEU A 112 11.32 -9.99 -3.06
N PRO A 113 11.19 -11.08 -3.83
CA PRO A 113 12.30 -11.59 -4.65
C PRO A 113 12.65 -10.67 -5.82
N TYR A 114 11.75 -9.78 -6.23
CA TYR A 114 11.98 -8.79 -7.27
C TYR A 114 12.72 -7.53 -6.78
N PHE A 115 12.87 -7.33 -5.47
CA PHE A 115 13.75 -6.27 -4.95
C PHE A 115 15.21 -6.70 -5.07
N PRO A 116 16.13 -5.80 -5.47
CA PRO A 116 17.57 -6.07 -5.44
C PRO A 116 18.03 -6.49 -4.04
N PRO A 117 18.93 -7.48 -3.88
CA PRO A 117 19.40 -7.95 -2.57
C PRO A 117 19.87 -6.82 -1.65
N ASP A 118 20.57 -5.82 -2.18
CA ASP A 118 21.09 -4.68 -1.41
C ASP A 118 19.98 -3.75 -0.88
N LEU A 119 18.77 -3.84 -1.44
CA LEU A 119 17.59 -3.08 -1.01
C LEU A 119 16.63 -3.90 -0.14
N ARG A 120 16.96 -5.16 0.17
CA ARG A 120 16.16 -6.03 1.06
C ARG A 120 16.56 -5.81 2.51
N PHE A 121 16.02 -4.77 3.12
CA PHE A 121 16.10 -4.54 4.57
C PHE A 121 14.77 -4.85 5.24
N HIS A 122 14.79 -5.21 6.53
CA HIS A 122 13.57 -5.48 7.29
C HIS A 122 12.75 -4.19 7.46
N PHE A 123 11.71 -4.03 6.65
CA PHE A 123 10.83 -2.87 6.66
C PHE A 123 9.39 -3.27 6.38
N ASN A 124 8.63 -3.50 7.46
CA ASN A 124 7.28 -4.06 7.44
C ASN A 124 6.18 -3.01 7.12
N ALA A 125 6.47 -2.04 6.25
CA ALA A 125 5.54 -0.96 5.89
C ALA A 125 5.49 -0.71 4.37
N HIS A 126 5.86 -1.71 3.57
CA HIS A 126 5.66 -1.68 2.14
C HIS A 126 4.23 -2.11 1.81
N ASN A 127 3.57 -1.41 0.88
CA ASN A 127 2.22 -1.74 0.45
C ASN A 127 2.26 -2.23 -1.01
N LEU A 128 1.53 -3.30 -1.31
CA LEU A 128 1.38 -3.83 -2.66
C LEU A 128 -0.06 -4.30 -2.87
N LEU A 129 -0.38 -4.65 -4.12
CA LEU A 129 -1.67 -5.25 -4.49
C LEU A 129 -1.45 -6.68 -4.94
N VAL A 130 -2.44 -7.51 -4.67
CA VAL A 130 -2.59 -8.82 -5.30
C VAL A 130 -3.94 -8.81 -6.02
N TYR A 131 -3.89 -8.98 -7.34
CA TYR A 131 -5.04 -8.90 -8.23
C TYR A 131 -5.47 -10.25 -8.78
N GLY A 132 -4.63 -11.28 -8.64
CA GLY A 132 -4.95 -12.62 -9.09
C GLY A 132 -3.97 -13.67 -8.54
N ARG A 133 -4.25 -14.92 -8.90
CA ARG A 133 -3.38 -16.06 -8.63
C ARG A 133 -3.39 -16.97 -9.86
N GLU A 134 -2.22 -17.38 -10.31
CA GLU A 134 -2.01 -18.33 -11.39
C GLU A 134 -1.16 -19.49 -10.84
N LEU A 135 -1.76 -20.68 -10.75
CA LEU A 135 -1.11 -21.85 -10.15
C LEU A 135 -0.61 -21.54 -8.72
N ASP A 136 0.71 -21.50 -8.56
CA ASP A 136 1.43 -21.24 -7.30
C ASP A 136 1.90 -19.77 -7.17
N ASP A 137 1.68 -18.94 -8.20
CA ASP A 137 2.13 -17.55 -8.24
C ASP A 137 0.99 -16.57 -7.98
N TYR A 138 1.28 -15.53 -7.18
CA TYR A 138 0.40 -14.39 -6.96
C TYR A 138 0.77 -13.27 -7.92
N LEU A 139 -0.25 -12.61 -8.45
CA LEU A 139 -0.12 -11.53 -9.43
C LEU A 139 -0.41 -10.16 -8.79
#